data_AF-A0A117SNA5-F1
#
_entry.id   AF-A0A117SNA5-F1
#
_cell.length_a   1.000
_cell.length_b   1.000
_cell.length_c   1.000
_cell.angle_alpha   90.00
_cell.angle_beta   90.00
_cell.angle_gamma   90.00
#
_symmetry.space_group_name_H-M   'P 1'
#
loop_
_entity.id
_entity.type
_entity.pdbx_description
1 polymer ?
#
loop_
_entity_poly.entity_id
_entity_poly.type
_entity_poly.pdbx_seq_one_letter_code
_entity_poly.pdbx_strand_id
1 'polypeptide(L)'
;MRHRIKQTPFKAVEKTVEDKALERGSKLFRVSSYRNSRICPIHFVRLERTDDWHTLQCPLGHLVHRDYASVMNMMWKATLERWVKGV
;
A
#
# COMPACT_ATOMS: atom_id res chain seq x y z
N MET A 1 -1.74 -16.28 10.75
CA MET A 1 -2.36 -15.24 9.89
C MET A 1 -3.84 -15.50 9.58
N ARG A 2 -4.29 -16.76 9.43
CA ARG A 2 -5.70 -17.09 9.11
C ARG A 2 -6.74 -16.52 10.10
N HIS A 3 -6.40 -16.36 11.38
CA HIS A 3 -7.33 -15.78 12.37
C HIS A 3 -7.64 -14.30 12.09
N ARG A 4 -6.63 -13.46 11.80
CA ARG A 4 -6.84 -12.02 11.55
C ARG A 4 -7.63 -11.76 10.27
N ILE A 5 -7.45 -12.60 9.25
CA ILE A 5 -8.21 -12.54 7.99
C ILE A 5 -9.70 -12.79 8.25
N LYS A 6 -10.04 -13.67 9.20
CA LYS A 6 -11.42 -13.93 9.61
C LYS A 6 -11.99 -12.88 10.55
N GLN A 7 -11.15 -12.25 11.39
CA GLN A 7 -11.56 -11.20 12.33
C GLN A 7 -11.79 -9.85 11.66
N THR A 8 -11.01 -9.51 10.63
CA THR A 8 -11.10 -8.22 9.95
C THR A 8 -12.02 -8.35 8.73
N PRO A 9 -13.14 -7.61 8.67
CA PRO A 9 -14.11 -7.76 7.59
C PRO A 9 -13.70 -6.97 6.34
N PHE A 10 -12.53 -7.26 5.76
CA PHE A 10 -11.92 -6.48 4.67
C PHE A 10 -12.88 -6.23 3.50
N LYS A 11 -13.63 -7.24 3.06
CA LYS A 11 -14.59 -7.13 1.95
C LYS A 11 -15.83 -6.32 2.29
N ALA A 12 -16.29 -6.37 3.54
CA ALA A 12 -17.40 -5.53 3.97
C ALA A 12 -16.99 -4.05 3.99
N VAL A 13 -15.80 -3.76 4.53
CA VAL A 13 -15.24 -2.39 4.53
C VAL A 13 -15.06 -1.88 3.10
N GLU A 14 -14.47 -2.68 2.22
CA GLU A 14 -14.28 -2.33 0.81
C GLU A 14 -15.61 -1.98 0.13
N LYS A 15 -16.65 -2.80 0.36
CA LYS A 15 -18.00 -2.56 -0.18
C LYS A 15 -18.60 -1.26 0.34
N THR A 16 -18.55 -1.02 1.66
CA THR A 16 -19.09 0.21 2.25
C THR A 16 -18.39 1.46 1.70
N VAL A 17 -17.08 1.38 1.47
CA VAL A 17 -16.32 2.49 0.86
C VAL A 17 -16.72 2.70 -0.60
N GLU A 18 -16.92 1.63 -1.37
CA GLU A 18 -17.38 1.69 -2.77
C GLU A 18 -18.78 2.34 -2.88
N ASP A 19 -19.72 1.92 -2.02
CA ASP A 19 -21.07 2.49 -1.95
C ASP A 19 -21.00 4.01 -1.66
N LYS A 20 -20.20 4.42 -0.66
CA LYS A 20 -20.02 5.84 -0.30
C LYS A 20 -19.26 6.66 -1.34
N ALA A 21 -18.38 6.03 -2.10
CA ALA A 21 -17.70 6.68 -3.21
C ALA A 21 -18.70 6.97 -4.34
N LEU A 22 -19.53 5.99 -4.70
CA LEU A 22 -20.54 6.12 -5.74
C LEU A 22 -21.58 7.20 -5.40
N GLU A 23 -22.05 7.25 -4.15
CA GLU A 23 -22.96 8.30 -3.65
C GLU A 23 -22.42 9.72 -3.89
N ARG A 24 -21.09 9.90 -3.89
CA ARG A 24 -20.42 11.20 -4.02
C ARG A 24 -19.81 11.45 -5.40
N GLY A 25 -20.02 10.55 -6.37
CA GLY A 25 -19.41 10.64 -7.70
C GLY A 25 -17.90 10.33 -7.72
N SER A 26 -17.36 9.75 -6.65
CA SER A 26 -15.97 9.31 -6.57
C SER A 26 -15.79 7.93 -7.20
N LYS A 27 -14.59 7.64 -7.70
CA LYS A 27 -14.22 6.34 -8.29
C LYS A 27 -13.35 5.53 -7.32
N LEU A 28 -13.57 4.22 -7.28
CA LEU A 28 -12.75 3.29 -6.52
C LEU A 28 -11.87 2.46 -7.46
N PHE A 29 -10.58 2.37 -7.15
CA PHE A 29 -9.61 1.58 -7.90
C PHE A 29 -9.04 0.47 -7.02
N ARG A 30 -9.09 -0.77 -7.51
CA ARG A 30 -8.50 -1.93 -6.85
C ARG A 30 -7.06 -2.10 -7.35
N VAL A 31 -6.10 -2.01 -6.45
CA VAL A 31 -4.67 -2.06 -6.79
C VAL A 31 -4.00 -3.22 -6.05
N SER A 32 -3.04 -3.88 -6.69
CA SER A 32 -2.28 -4.97 -6.05
C SER A 32 -1.52 -4.46 -4.81
N SER A 33 -1.79 -5.09 -3.67
CA SER A 33 -1.11 -4.86 -2.40
C SER A 33 0.28 -5.51 -2.32
N TYR A 34 0.67 -6.27 -3.35
CA TYR A 34 1.88 -7.09 -3.33
C TYR A 34 3.15 -6.25 -3.10
N ARG A 35 3.87 -6.56 -2.02
CA ARG A 35 5.13 -5.93 -1.56
C ARG A 35 5.04 -4.43 -1.18
N ASN A 36 3.86 -3.82 -1.11
CA ASN A 36 3.76 -2.38 -0.86
C ASN A 36 4.35 -1.95 0.50
N SER A 37 4.30 -2.79 1.53
CA SER A 37 4.89 -2.51 2.85
C SER A 37 6.38 -2.87 2.98
N ARG A 38 7.04 -3.24 1.88
CA ARG A 38 8.43 -3.74 1.86
C ARG A 38 9.33 -3.00 0.86
N ILE A 39 8.78 -2.04 0.13
CA ILE A 39 9.49 -1.27 -0.89
C ILE A 39 9.50 0.19 -0.46
N CYS A 40 10.67 0.84 -0.52
CA CYS A 40 10.81 2.26 -0.27
C CYS A 40 9.98 3.03 -1.32
N PRO A 41 9.03 3.89 -0.92
CA PRO A 41 8.21 4.62 -1.88
C PRO A 41 8.97 5.74 -2.62
N ILE A 42 10.18 6.09 -2.14
CA ILE A 42 11.02 7.14 -2.73
C ILE A 42 12.01 6.52 -3.74
N HIS A 43 12.67 5.43 -3.35
CA HIS A 43 13.77 4.84 -4.10
C HIS A 43 13.44 3.50 -4.77
N PHE A 44 12.26 2.94 -4.51
CA PHE A 44 11.79 1.66 -5.07
C PHE A 44 12.67 0.43 -4.79
N VAL A 45 13.57 0.54 -3.80
CA VAL A 45 14.40 -0.57 -3.30
C VAL A 45 13.71 -1.31 -2.16
N ARG A 46 14.12 -2.56 -1.90
CA ARG A 46 13.63 -3.34 -0.78
C ARG A 46 14.09 -2.73 0.54
N LEU A 47 13.15 -2.57 1.46
CA LEU A 47 13.42 -2.09 2.82
C LEU A 47 14.01 -3.21 3.67
N GLU A 48 14.93 -2.83 4.54
CA GLU A 48 15.60 -3.69 5.51
C GLU A 48 14.87 -3.65 6.85
N ARG A 49 14.99 -4.74 7.62
CA ARG A 49 14.31 -4.86 8.91
C ARG A 49 14.98 -3.97 9.95
N THR A 50 14.16 -3.42 10.84
CA THR A 50 14.62 -2.83 12.10
C THR A 50 14.04 -3.65 13.26
N ASP A 51 14.31 -3.20 14.49
CA ASP A 51 13.72 -3.77 15.71
C ASP A 51 12.26 -3.36 15.93
N ASP A 52 11.79 -2.31 15.24
CA ASP A 52 10.38 -1.91 15.22
C ASP A 52 9.63 -2.61 14.07
N TRP A 53 8.43 -3.10 14.37
CA TRP A 53 7.59 -3.75 13.38
C TRP A 53 6.86 -2.77 12.45
N HIS A 54 6.73 -1.50 12.85
CA HIS A 54 6.11 -0.43 12.05
C HIS A 54 7.09 0.28 11.12
N THR A 55 8.39 0.27 11.45
CA THR A 55 9.39 1.07 10.75
C THR A 55 10.45 0.17 10.11
N LEU A 56 10.81 0.46 8.86
CA LEU A 56 11.87 -0.25 8.15
C LEU A 56 12.95 0.73 7.67
N GLN A 57 14.17 0.25 7.47
CA GLN A 57 15.28 1.06 7.00
C GLN A 57 15.36 0.99 5.47
N CYS A 58 15.44 2.13 4.80
CA CYS A 58 15.88 2.18 3.42
C CYS A 58 17.41 2.07 3.38
N PRO A 59 17.99 1.22 2.52
CA PRO A 59 19.45 1.12 2.39
C PRO A 59 20.10 2.42 1.90
N LEU A 60 19.30 3.39 1.44
CA LEU A 60 19.75 4.73 1.05
C LEU A 60 19.60 5.77 2.18
N GLY A 61 19.51 5.33 3.43
CA GLY A 61 19.81 6.19 4.59
C GLY A 61 18.64 6.81 5.33
N HIS A 62 17.39 6.34 5.14
CA HIS A 62 16.24 6.87 5.90
C HIS A 62 15.30 5.77 6.41
N LEU A 63 14.60 6.07 7.49
CA LEU A 63 13.54 5.22 8.04
C LEU A 63 12.22 5.45 7.29
N VAL A 64 11.44 4.39 7.14
CA VAL A 64 10.16 4.39 6.44
C VAL A 64 9.11 3.69 7.28
N HIS A 65 8.01 4.39 7.57
CA HIS A 65 6.84 3.77 8.18
C HIS A 65 6.13 2.85 7.18
N ARG A 66 5.81 1.62 7.58
CA ARG A 66 5.30 0.57 6.69
C ARG A 66 3.91 0.85 6.13
N ASP A 67 3.05 1.54 6.87
CA ASP A 67 1.74 1.95 6.35
C ASP A 67 1.88 3.08 5.33
N TYR A 68 2.81 4.02 5.57
CA TYR A 68 3.13 5.08 4.61
C TYR A 68 3.67 4.49 3.31
N ALA A 69 4.66 3.58 3.40
CA ALA A 69 5.15 2.82 2.26
C ALA A 69 4.01 2.10 1.53
N SER A 70 3.08 1.50 2.27
CA SER A 70 1.96 0.76 1.69
C SER A 70 1.06 1.65 0.84
N VAL A 71 0.64 2.80 1.37
CA VAL A 71 -0.25 3.75 0.68
C VAL A 71 0.45 4.40 -0.52
N MET A 72 1.68 4.88 -0.34
CA MET A 72 2.42 5.54 -1.42
C MET A 72 2.72 4.58 -2.58
N ASN A 73 3.08 3.33 -2.28
CA ASN A 73 3.25 2.32 -3.32
C ASN A 73 1.93 1.94 -3.99
N MET A 74 0.79 1.91 -3.28
CA MET A 74 -0.53 1.75 -3.94
C MET A 74 -0.81 2.91 -4.89
N MET A 75 -0.54 4.13 -4.47
CA MET A 75 -0.73 5.33 -5.29
C MET A 75 0.13 5.28 -6.54
N TRP A 76 1.43 5.02 -6.42
CA TRP A 76 2.33 4.85 -7.57
C TRP A 76 1.80 3.81 -8.56
N LYS A 77 1.29 2.68 -8.04
CA LYS A 77 0.70 1.62 -8.87
C LYS A 77 -0.60 1.98 -9.56
N ALA A 78 -1.36 2.94 -9.02
CA ALA A 78 -2.58 3.45 -9.64
C ALA A 78 -2.29 4.49 -10.73
N THR A 79 -1.14 5.16 -10.70
CA THR A 79 -0.78 6.21 -11.66
C THR A 79 -0.22 5.67 -12.99
N LEU A 80 -0.46 6.41 -14.08
CA LEU A 80 0.11 6.15 -15.41
C LEU A 80 1.64 6.14 -15.42
N GLU A 81 2.29 6.88 -14.51
CA GLU A 81 3.76 6.94 -14.43
C GLU A 81 4.42 5.57 -14.25
N ARG A 82 3.75 4.64 -13.54
CA ARG A 82 4.22 3.26 -13.43
C ARG A 82 4.12 2.50 -14.76
N TRP A 83 3.08 2.73 -15.54
CA TRP A 83 2.84 2.00 -16.79
C TRP A 83 3.85 2.42 -17.86
N VAL A 84 4.30 3.67 -17.83
CA VAL A 84 5.29 4.22 -18.77
C VAL A 84 6.73 3.92 -18.35
N LYS A 85 7.06 3.95 -17.05
CA LYS A 85 8.42 3.71 -16.53
C LYS A 85 8.69 2.24 -16.16
N GLY A 86 7.71 1.36 -16.31
CA GLY A 86 7.79 -0.06 -15.96
C GLY A 86 8.25 -0.98 -17.10
N VAL A 87 8.76 -0.41 -18.19
CA VAL A 87 9.41 -1.11 -19.32
C VAL A 87 10.92 -1.11 -19.10
#